data_AF-A0A2E5X1L2-F1
#
_entry.id   AF-A0A2E5X1L2-F1
#
_cell.length_a   1.000
_cell.length_b   1.000
_cell.length_c   1.000
_cell.angle_alpha   90.00
_cell.angle_beta   90.00
_cell.angle_gamma   90.00
#
_symmetry.space_group_name_H-M   'P 1'
#
loop_
_entity.id
_entity.type
_entity.pdbx_description
1 polymer ?
#
loop_
_entity_poly.entity_id
_entity_poly.type
_entity_poly.pdbx_seq_one_letter_code
_entity_poly.pdbx_strand_id
1 'polypeptide(L)' 'MRIDKEKLEKYLTKLEESGPEEVMKLVEKHLDDDDIEMICEHIEYFYGIEDDEEIGQLAQIMVAGFVMAKETSK' A
#
# COMPACT_ATOMS: atom_id res chain seq x y z
N MET A 1 0.96 15.30 8.53
CA MET A 1 2.23 14.64 8.13
C MET A 1 2.76 15.33 6.88
N ARG A 2 4.05 15.70 6.81
CA ARG A 2 4.64 16.31 5.59
C ARG A 2 5.65 15.32 5.01
N ILE A 3 5.41 14.88 3.77
CA ILE A 3 6.30 13.96 3.06
C ILE A 3 7.63 14.65 2.76
N ASP A 4 8.73 13.93 2.97
CA ASP A 4 10.06 14.37 2.54
C ASP A 4 10.25 14.04 1.05
N LYS A 5 10.49 15.07 0.23
CA LYS A 5 10.61 14.92 -1.22
C LYS A 5 11.81 14.07 -1.64
N GLU A 6 12.94 14.18 -0.94
CA GLU A 6 14.14 13.40 -1.26
C GLU A 6 13.95 11.94 -0.88
N LYS A 7 13.26 11.66 0.24
CA LYS A 7 12.88 10.29 0.60
C LYS A 7 11.88 9.70 -0.39
N LEU A 8 10.92 10.50 -0.85
CA LEU A 8 9.92 10.07 -1.83
C LEU A 8 10.57 9.69 -3.16
N GLU A 9 11.45 10.52 -3.70
CA GLU A 9 12.17 10.22 -4.95
C GLU A 9 12.97 8.91 -4.83
N LYS A 10 13.73 8.76 -3.74
CA LYS A 10 14.49 7.52 -3.48
C LYS A 10 13.60 6.29 -3.32
N TYR A 11 12.45 6.45 -2.64
CA TYR A 11 11.49 5.35 -2.46
C TYR A 11 10.93 4.89 -3.80
N LEU A 12 10.53 5.81 -4.68
CA LEU A 12 9.98 5.47 -6.00
C LEU A 12 11.02 4.81 -6.89
N THR A 13 12.26 5.32 -6.96
CA THR A 13 13.34 4.67 -7.71
C THR A 13 13.62 3.26 -7.18
N LYS A 14 13.66 3.08 -5.85
CA LYS A 14 13.85 1.76 -5.26
C LYS A 14 12.69 0.83 -5.61
N LEU A 15 11.45 1.32 -5.60
CA LEU A 15 10.27 0.52 -5.92
C LEU A 15 10.28 0.04 -7.38
N GLU A 16 10.78 0.86 -8.31
CA GLU A 16 10.96 0.49 -9.73
C GLU A 16 12.03 -0.61 -9.93
N GLU A 17 13.06 -0.61 -9.09
CA GLU A 17 14.13 -1.62 -9.10
C GLU A 17 13.75 -2.89 -8.32
N SER A 18 12.75 -2.81 -7.44
CA SER A 18 12.33 -3.90 -6.57
C SER A 18 11.46 -4.94 -7.28
N GLY A 19 11.74 -6.21 -6.99
CA GLY A 19 10.88 -7.33 -7.39
C GLY A 19 9.64 -7.47 -6.51
N PRO A 20 8.64 -8.27 -6.93
CA PRO A 20 7.40 -8.48 -6.18
C PRO A 20 7.61 -8.92 -4.71
N GLU A 21 8.60 -9.78 -4.46
CA GLU A 21 8.93 -10.26 -3.11
C GLU A 21 9.45 -9.14 -2.18
N GLU A 22 10.21 -8.18 -2.73
CA GLU A 22 10.72 -7.06 -1.93
C GLU A 22 9.62 -6.08 -1.57
N VAL A 23 8.69 -5.85 -2.51
CA VAL A 23 7.50 -5.03 -2.27
C VAL A 23 6.61 -5.68 -1.21
N MET A 24 6.40 -6.99 -1.29
CA MET A 24 5.61 -7.73 -0.30
C MET A 24 6.22 -7.62 1.11
N LYS A 25 7.54 -7.79 1.25
CA LYS A 25 8.24 -7.57 2.53
C LYS A 25 8.09 -6.16 3.08
N LEU A 26 7.99 -5.15 2.21
CA LEU A 26 7.74 -3.77 2.64
C LEU A 26 6.31 -3.59 3.17
N VAL A 27 5.34 -4.29 2.59
CA VAL A 27 3.96 -4.32 3.09
C VAL A 27 3.90 -5.02 4.44
N GLU A 28 4.43 -6.24 4.54
CA GLU A 28 4.44 -7.08 5.75
C GLU A 28 5.15 -6.41 6.95
N LYS A 29 6.05 -5.45 6.69
CA LYS A 29 6.70 -4.65 7.74
C LYS A 29 5.72 -3.74 8.49
N HIS A 30 4.62 -3.34 7.85
CA HIS A 30 3.70 -2.33 8.37
C HIS A 30 2.25 -2.79 8.51
N LEU A 31 1.85 -3.82 7.77
CA LEU A 31 0.50 -4.39 7.78
C LEU A 31 0.61 -5.91 7.82
N ASP A 32 -0.26 -6.54 8.59
CA ASP A 32 -0.48 -7.98 8.52
C ASP A 32 -1.69 -8.33 7.63
N ASP A 33 -2.00 -9.62 7.51
CA ASP A 33 -3.10 -10.11 6.68
C ASP A 33 -4.46 -9.61 7.19
N ASP A 34 -4.64 -9.50 8.52
CA ASP A 34 -5.88 -9.01 9.14
C ASP A 34 -6.09 -7.51 8.82
N ASP A 35 -5.02 -6.71 8.85
CA ASP A 35 -5.05 -5.31 8.42
C ASP A 35 -5.47 -5.16 6.95
N ILE A 36 -4.97 -6.05 6.08
CA ILE A 36 -5.31 -6.05 4.64
C ILE A 36 -6.75 -6.49 4.42
N GLU A 37 -7.22 -7.51 5.14
CA GLU A 37 -8.62 -7.96 5.09
C GLU A 37 -9.58 -6.84 5.51
N MET A 38 -9.27 -6.13 6.60
CA MET A 38 -10.06 -4.97 7.03
C MET A 38 -10.11 -3.84 5.98
N ILE A 39 -9.04 -3.64 5.21
CA ILE A 39 -9.03 -2.68 4.09
C ILE A 39 -9.95 -3.15 2.96
N CYS A 40 -9.89 -4.43 2.59
CA CYS A 40 -10.74 -5.01 1.55
C CYS A 40 -12.23 -4.93 1.94
N GLU A 41 -12.58 -5.34 3.17
CA GLU A 41 -13.94 -5.22 3.70
C GLU A 41 -14.40 -3.76 3.69
N HIS A 42 -13.54 -2.83 4.13
CA HIS A 42 -13.90 -1.41 4.08
C HIS A 42 -14.20 -0.95 2.65
N ILE A 43 -13.42 -1.37 1.67
CA ILE A 43 -13.64 -1.01 0.26
C ILE A 43 -14.99 -1.56 -0.22
N GLU A 44 -15.26 -2.84 0.05
CA GLU A 44 -16.52 -3.50 -0.29
C GLU A 44 -17.72 -2.74 0.29
N TYR A 45 -17.74 -2.53 1.62
CA TYR A 45 -18.87 -1.91 2.30
C TYR A 45 -19.01 -0.40 2.02
N PHE A 46 -17.90 0.34 1.95
CA PHE A 46 -17.94 1.80 1.82
C PHE A 46 -18.24 2.25 0.39
N TYR A 47 -17.62 1.60 -0.61
CA TYR A 47 -17.82 1.93 -2.01
C TYR A 47 -18.93 1.10 -2.67
N GLY A 48 -19.44 0.06 -2.01
CA GLY A 48 -20.48 -0.81 -2.55
C GLY A 48 -20.01 -1.64 -3.75
N ILE A 49 -18.74 -2.04 -3.73
CA ILE A 49 -18.08 -2.83 -4.77
C ILE A 49 -18.13 -4.29 -4.33
N GLU A 50 -18.67 -5.18 -5.16
CA GLU A 50 -18.75 -6.62 -4.88
C GLU A 50 -17.78 -7.44 -5.76
N ASP A 51 -17.03 -6.79 -6.66
CA ASP A 51 -16.08 -7.45 -7.55
C ASP A 51 -14.72 -7.62 -6.86
N ASP A 52 -14.34 -8.88 -6.59
CA ASP A 52 -13.11 -9.22 -5.88
C ASP A 52 -11.83 -8.71 -6.56
N GLU A 53 -11.81 -8.65 -7.90
CA GLU A 53 -10.65 -8.17 -8.66
C GLU A 53 -10.50 -6.65 -8.50
N GLU A 54 -11.61 -5.91 -8.59
CA GLU A 54 -11.65 -4.47 -8.34
C GLU A 54 -11.26 -4.14 -6.89
N ILE A 55 -11.80 -4.88 -5.91
CA ILE A 55 -11.44 -4.73 -4.50
C ILE A 55 -9.94 -4.93 -4.30
N GLY A 56 -9.38 -6.00 -4.87
CA GLY A 56 -7.95 -6.30 -4.77
C GLY A 56 -7.07 -5.20 -5.35
N GLN A 57 -7.44 -4.63 -6.50
CA GLN A 57 -6.70 -3.52 -7.11
C GLN A 57 -6.76 -2.25 -6.26
N LEU A 58 -7.93 -1.91 -5.71
CA LEU A 58 -8.10 -0.76 -4.85
C LEU A 58 -7.34 -0.91 -3.53
N ALA A 59 -7.40 -2.10 -2.92
CA ALA A 59 -6.64 -2.43 -1.73
C ALA A 59 -5.13 -2.27 -1.97
N GLN A 60 -4.63 -2.78 -3.10
CA GLN A 60 -3.22 -2.63 -3.48
C GLN A 60 -2.80 -1.16 -3.59
N ILE A 61 -3.64 -0.29 -4.19
CA ILE A 61 -3.37 1.15 -4.30
C ILE A 61 -3.35 1.81 -2.91
N MET A 62 -4.33 1.50 -2.05
CA MET A 62 -4.40 2.06 -0.69
C MET A 62 -3.20 1.63 0.16
N VAL A 63 -2.86 0.34 0.14
CA VAL A 63 -1.71 -0.24 0.84
C VAL A 63 -0.40 0.37 0.35
N ALA A 64 -0.20 0.46 -0.97
CA ALA A 64 0.98 1.10 -1.55
C ALA A 64 1.10 2.57 -1.13
N GLY A 65 -0.01 3.31 -1.13
CA GLY A 65 -0.06 4.69 -0.64
C GLY A 65 0.31 4.82 0.83
N PHE A 66 -0.20 3.93 1.68
CA PHE A 66 0.11 3.88 3.11
C PHE A 66 1.59 3.58 3.37
N VAL A 67 2.14 2.54 2.74
CA VAL A 67 3.56 2.15 2.90
C VAL A 67 4.47 3.26 2.41
N MET A 68 4.19 3.86 1.25
CA MET A 68 4.91 5.03 0.75
C MET A 68 4.90 6.17 1.78
N ALA A 69 3.75 6.45 2.38
CA ALA A 69 3.64 7.50 3.39
C ALA A 69 4.46 7.17 4.65
N LYS A 70 4.49 5.91 5.09
CA LYS A 70 5.32 5.45 6.22
C LYS A 70 6.82 5.57 5.94
N GLU A 71 7.28 5.11 4.78
CA GLU A 71 8.71 5.11 4.44
C GLU A 71 9.26 6.53 4.13
N THR A 72 8.39 7.47 3.72
CA THR A 72 8.80 8.82 3.30
C THR A 72 8.45 9.92 4.29
N SER A 73 7.72 9.59 5.36
CA SER A 73 7.43 10.52 6.46
C SER A 73 8.69 10.91 7.24
N LYS A 74 8.66 12.10 7.84
CA LYS A 74 9.75 12.68 8.65
C LYS A 74 9.69 12.22 10.09
#